data_AF-B4MI65-F1
#
_entry.id   AF-B4MI65-F1
#
_cell.length_a   1.000
_cell.length_b   1.000
_cell.length_c   1.000
_cell.angle_alpha   90.00
_cell.angle_beta   90.00
_cell.angle_gamma   90.00
#
_symmetry.space_group_name_H-M   'P 1'
#
loop_
_entity.id
_entity.type
_entity.pdbx_description
1 polymer ?
#
loop_
_entity_poly.entity_id
_entity_poly.type
_entity_poly.pdbx_seq_one_letter_code
_entity_poly.pdbx_strand_id
1 'polypeptide(L)'
;VMTAAAVPSTLVKCLYLFFDLPVVDDDEPLENGAAISDFNAQERRTLLQKVFVQLLVKLCSYPYPADELARMDDLTLLFSAITSPCPIHNIVWRKNAAEILTTISRHGLTDPVVSYIHSKGCMALCVDNMQRLTFGNPLEIVEMFVTVFCFLKDSSQVSQILMDDFRA
;
A
#
# COMPACT_ATOMS: atom_id res chain seq x y z
N VAL A 1 -5.85 21.79 -1.35
CA VAL A 1 -6.05 21.72 -2.81
C VAL A 1 -5.95 20.28 -3.32
N MET A 2 -4.87 19.53 -3.05
CA MET A 2 -4.74 18.14 -3.54
C MET A 2 -5.79 17.16 -2.99
N THR A 3 -6.24 17.33 -1.75
CA THR A 3 -7.27 16.47 -1.16
C THR A 3 -8.69 16.71 -1.66
N ALA A 4 -8.92 17.87 -2.29
CA ALA A 4 -10.19 18.17 -2.93
C ALA A 4 -10.34 17.45 -4.29
N ALA A 5 -9.24 16.98 -4.87
CA ALA A 5 -9.21 16.30 -6.15
C ALA A 5 -9.10 14.76 -6.03
N ALA A 6 -9.35 14.19 -4.85
CA ALA A 6 -9.30 12.76 -4.58
C ALA A 6 -7.94 12.10 -4.94
N VAL A 7 -6.83 12.84 -4.82
CA VAL A 7 -5.51 12.39 -5.30
C VAL A 7 -5.00 11.17 -4.52
N PRO A 8 -4.93 11.19 -3.16
CA PRO A 8 -4.63 10.00 -2.36
C PRO A 8 -5.47 8.77 -2.74
N SER A 9 -6.80 8.94 -2.82
CA SER A 9 -7.73 7.87 -3.20
C SER A 9 -7.39 7.26 -4.58
N THR A 10 -7.19 8.12 -5.58
CA THR A 10 -6.86 7.68 -6.94
C THR A 10 -5.54 6.93 -6.98
N LEU A 11 -4.52 7.44 -6.28
CA LEU A 11 -3.22 6.80 -6.21
C LEU A 11 -3.30 5.44 -5.49
N VAL A 12 -4.03 5.31 -4.38
CA VAL A 12 -4.21 4.01 -3.70
C VAL A 12 -4.91 2.99 -4.61
N LYS A 13 -5.92 3.41 -5.38
CA LYS A 13 -6.55 2.53 -6.39
C LYS A 13 -5.56 2.09 -7.45
N CYS A 14 -4.75 3.01 -7.98
CA CYS A 14 -3.70 2.67 -8.94
C CYS A 14 -2.70 1.67 -8.34
N LEU A 15 -2.29 1.85 -7.09
CA LEU A 15 -1.38 0.93 -6.41
C LEU A 15 -1.96 -0.49 -6.36
N TYR A 16 -3.25 -0.62 -6.04
CA TYR A 16 -3.92 -1.91 -5.99
C TYR A 16 -3.94 -2.57 -7.39
N LEU A 17 -4.24 -1.81 -8.44
CA LEU A 17 -4.19 -2.30 -9.83
C LEU A 17 -2.77 -2.69 -10.28
N PHE A 18 -1.72 -2.10 -9.68
CA PHE A 18 -0.34 -2.41 -10.06
C PHE A 18 0.10 -3.83 -9.68
N PHE A 19 -0.67 -4.53 -8.85
CA PHE A 19 -0.44 -5.93 -8.48
C PHE A 19 -0.66 -6.89 -9.66
N ASP A 20 -1.44 -6.45 -10.67
CA ASP A 20 -1.79 -7.23 -11.86
C ASP A 20 -0.99 -6.84 -13.10
N LEU A 21 -0.01 -5.93 -12.96
CA LEU A 21 0.77 -5.50 -14.11
C LEU A 21 1.63 -6.66 -14.65
N PRO A 22 1.77 -6.76 -15.98
CA PRO A 22 2.56 -7.82 -16.60
C PRO A 22 4.04 -7.70 -16.24
N VAL A 23 4.77 -8.78 -16.52
CA VAL A 23 6.24 -8.73 -16.52
C VAL A 23 6.69 -7.66 -17.52
N VAL A 24 7.73 -6.92 -17.17
CA VAL A 24 8.31 -5.92 -18.08
C VAL A 24 9.27 -6.65 -19.01
N ASP A 25 8.91 -6.69 -20.28
CA ASP A 25 9.78 -7.19 -21.33
C ASP A 25 10.80 -6.10 -21.73
N ASP A 26 11.94 -6.53 -22.25
CA ASP A 26 12.94 -5.60 -22.78
C ASP A 26 12.39 -4.84 -23.99
N ASP A 27 12.87 -3.61 -24.18
CA ASP A 27 12.47 -2.81 -25.33
C ASP A 27 12.92 -3.48 -26.63
N GLU A 28 11.97 -3.72 -27.54
CA GLU A 28 12.33 -4.13 -28.89
C GLU A 28 13.12 -3.00 -29.59
N PRO A 29 14.20 -3.34 -30.30
CA PRO A 29 14.96 -2.34 -31.04
C PRO A 29 14.08 -1.71 -32.14
N LEU A 30 14.03 -0.37 -32.21
CA LEU A 30 13.37 0.32 -33.31
C LEU A 30 14.02 -0.04 -34.64
N GLU A 31 13.25 -0.07 -35.74
CA GLU A 31 13.72 -0.42 -37.09
C GLU A 31 14.90 0.46 -37.57
N ASN A 32 15.05 1.66 -37.00
CA ASN A 32 16.11 2.62 -37.31
C ASN A 32 17.28 2.60 -36.31
N GLY A 33 17.31 1.68 -35.34
CA GLY A 33 18.33 1.59 -34.30
C GLY A 33 18.28 2.71 -33.25
N ALA A 34 17.26 3.57 -33.28
CA ALA A 34 17.05 4.57 -32.23
C ALA A 34 16.48 3.91 -30.96
N ALA A 35 16.77 4.49 -29.79
CA ALA A 35 16.12 4.10 -28.56
C ALA A 35 14.76 4.82 -28.43
N ILE A 36 13.73 4.13 -27.91
CA ILE A 36 12.41 4.72 -27.61
C ILE A 36 12.51 5.77 -26.49
N SER A 37 13.48 5.60 -25.59
CA SER A 37 13.72 6.46 -24.43
C SER A 37 15.19 6.34 -24.00
N ASP A 38 15.70 7.35 -23.29
CA ASP A 38 17.01 7.30 -22.61
C ASP A 38 17.07 6.20 -21.52
N PHE A 39 15.91 5.68 -21.10
CA PHE A 39 15.77 4.61 -20.14
C PHE A 39 15.23 3.35 -20.81
N ASN A 40 15.75 2.18 -20.44
CA ASN A 40 15.13 0.91 -20.83
C ASN A 40 13.80 0.67 -20.08
N ALA A 41 13.03 -0.32 -20.53
CA ALA A 41 11.72 -0.65 -19.95
C ALA A 41 11.77 -0.89 -18.43
N GLN A 42 12.81 -1.58 -17.95
CA GLN A 42 12.96 -1.89 -16.53
C GLN A 42 13.34 -0.67 -15.68
N GLU A 43 14.14 0.25 -16.22
CA GLU A 43 14.46 1.53 -15.61
C GLU A 43 13.22 2.42 -15.53
N ARG A 44 12.38 2.45 -16.58
CA ARG A 44 11.10 3.18 -16.55
C ARG A 44 10.16 2.61 -15.48
N ARG A 45 10.08 1.27 -15.36
CA ARG A 45 9.32 0.59 -14.31
C ARG A 45 9.82 0.97 -12.91
N THR A 46 11.13 0.97 -12.72
CA THR A 46 11.77 1.32 -11.44
C THR A 46 11.57 2.79 -11.09
N LEU A 47 11.66 3.69 -12.07
CA LEU A 47 11.43 5.12 -11.88
C LEU A 47 9.97 5.38 -11.49
N LEU A 48 9.01 4.75 -12.19
CA LEU A 48 7.59 4.81 -11.84
C LEU A 48 7.38 4.37 -10.39
N GLN A 49 7.93 3.22 -9.98
CA GLN A 49 7.84 2.72 -8.60
C GLN A 49 8.34 3.76 -7.60
N LYS A 50 9.54 4.30 -7.81
CA LYS A 50 10.18 5.28 -6.90
C LYS A 50 9.36 6.55 -6.78
N VAL A 51 8.98 7.16 -7.90
CA VAL A 51 8.21 8.41 -7.89
C VAL A 51 6.86 8.21 -7.23
N PHE A 52 6.20 7.08 -7.52
CA PHE A 52 4.87 6.77 -7.02
C PHE A 52 4.87 6.57 -5.50
N VAL A 53 5.77 5.75 -4.95
CA VAL A 53 5.86 5.53 -3.50
C VAL A 53 6.28 6.81 -2.78
N GLN A 54 7.25 7.55 -3.31
CA GLN A 54 7.69 8.82 -2.71
C GLN A 54 6.55 9.84 -2.62
N LEU A 55 5.72 9.94 -3.67
CA LEU A 55 4.57 10.83 -3.68
C LEU A 55 3.55 10.44 -2.61
N LEU A 56 3.16 9.16 -2.54
CA LEU A 56 2.19 8.69 -1.56
C LEU A 56 2.71 8.80 -0.13
N VAL A 57 3.96 8.44 0.13
CA VAL A 57 4.60 8.63 1.44
C VAL A 57 4.62 10.11 1.82
N LYS A 58 5.01 11.00 0.90
CA LYS A 58 5.05 12.44 1.18
C LYS A 58 3.66 13.02 1.48
N LEU A 59 2.63 12.58 0.75
CA LEU A 59 1.26 12.97 1.03
C LEU A 59 0.80 12.44 2.39
N CYS A 60 0.96 11.14 2.64
CA CYS A 60 0.51 10.48 3.87
C CYS A 60 1.34 10.86 5.11
N SER A 61 2.39 11.67 4.96
CA SER A 61 3.10 12.30 6.08
C SER A 61 2.29 13.41 6.76
N TYR A 62 1.08 13.71 6.26
CA TYR A 62 0.11 14.62 6.84
C TYR A 62 -1.19 13.85 7.17
N PRO A 63 -2.00 14.32 8.13
CA PRO A 63 -3.23 13.62 8.50
C PRO A 63 -4.32 13.68 7.42
N TYR A 64 -4.43 14.81 6.70
CA TYR A 64 -5.54 15.04 5.76
C TYR A 64 -5.68 13.98 4.65
N PRO A 65 -4.61 13.44 4.05
CA PRO A 65 -4.74 12.34 3.10
C PRO A 65 -5.32 11.05 3.70
N ALA A 66 -5.04 10.73 4.95
CA ALA A 66 -5.64 9.57 5.61
C ALA A 66 -7.14 9.78 5.85
N ASP A 67 -7.53 10.97 6.32
CA ASP A 67 -8.95 11.34 6.46
C ASP A 67 -9.70 11.26 5.11
N GLU A 68 -9.06 11.73 4.04
CA GLU A 68 -9.62 11.62 2.70
C GLU A 68 -9.77 10.17 2.26
N LEU A 69 -8.76 9.32 2.45
CA LEU A 69 -8.82 7.89 2.11
C LEU A 69 -9.96 7.18 2.86
N ALA A 70 -10.14 7.49 4.15
CA ALA A 70 -11.24 6.97 4.95
C ALA A 70 -12.60 7.48 4.42
N ARG A 71 -12.71 8.78 4.13
CA ARG A 71 -13.94 9.39 3.59
C ARG A 71 -14.32 8.86 2.21
N MET A 72 -13.33 8.50 1.39
CA MET A 72 -13.52 7.94 0.05
C MET A 72 -13.66 6.41 0.04
N ASP A 73 -13.61 5.76 1.21
CA ASP A 73 -13.69 4.31 1.40
C ASP A 73 -12.56 3.50 0.73
N ASP A 74 -11.39 4.12 0.53
CA ASP A 74 -10.27 3.50 -0.17
C ASP A 74 -9.12 3.09 0.75
N LEU A 75 -9.16 3.50 2.03
CA LEU A 75 -8.12 3.11 2.99
C LEU A 75 -8.09 1.58 3.21
N THR A 76 -9.24 0.90 3.12
CA THR A 76 -9.32 -0.58 3.18
C THR A 76 -8.51 -1.27 2.07
N LEU A 77 -8.31 -0.61 0.92
CA LEU A 77 -7.49 -1.15 -0.17
C LEU A 77 -6.02 -1.28 0.24
N LEU A 78 -5.50 -0.38 1.08
CA LEU A 78 -4.12 -0.50 1.58
C LEU A 78 -3.97 -1.69 2.54
N PHE A 79 -4.94 -1.92 3.43
CA PHE A 79 -4.94 -3.09 4.31
C PHE A 79 -5.06 -4.40 3.52
N SER A 80 -5.90 -4.41 2.49
CA SER A 80 -5.98 -5.51 1.54
C SER A 80 -4.65 -5.72 0.83
N ALA A 81 -4.05 -4.64 0.31
CA ALA A 81 -2.83 -4.69 -0.50
C ALA A 81 -1.66 -5.31 0.27
N ILE A 82 -1.44 -4.94 1.54
CA ILE A 82 -0.29 -5.45 2.30
C ILE A 82 -0.32 -6.97 2.53
N THR A 83 -1.49 -7.60 2.42
CA THR A 83 -1.67 -9.05 2.61
C THR A 83 -2.16 -9.77 1.35
N SER A 84 -2.27 -9.06 0.22
CA SER A 84 -2.75 -9.64 -1.03
C SER A 84 -1.68 -10.54 -1.69
N PRO A 85 -2.08 -11.71 -2.22
CA PRO A 85 -1.23 -12.49 -3.12
C PRO A 85 -0.89 -11.66 -4.37
N CYS A 86 0.35 -11.74 -4.84
CA CYS A 86 0.74 -11.16 -6.12
C CYS A 86 1.91 -11.94 -6.73
N PRO A 87 2.09 -11.89 -8.07
CA PRO A 87 3.26 -12.45 -8.73
C PRO A 87 4.58 -11.86 -8.20
N ILE A 88 5.67 -12.64 -8.30
CA ILE A 88 6.98 -12.27 -7.74
C ILE A 88 7.48 -10.90 -8.24
N HIS A 89 7.26 -10.60 -9.51
CA HIS A 89 7.68 -9.33 -10.12
C HIS A 89 6.92 -8.10 -9.59
N ASN A 90 5.78 -8.29 -8.93
CA ASN A 90 4.95 -7.23 -8.35
C ASN A 90 5.03 -7.13 -6.82
N ILE A 91 5.83 -7.97 -6.14
CA ILE A 91 6.05 -7.92 -4.68
C ILE A 91 6.47 -6.53 -4.21
N VAL A 92 7.23 -5.79 -5.02
CA VAL A 92 7.66 -4.42 -4.71
C VAL A 92 6.48 -3.47 -4.47
N TRP A 93 5.34 -3.66 -5.16
CA TRP A 93 4.14 -2.85 -4.93
C TRP A 93 3.49 -3.14 -3.58
N ARG A 94 3.53 -4.40 -3.14
CA ARG A 94 3.09 -4.77 -1.79
C ARG A 94 3.99 -4.17 -0.71
N LYS A 95 5.31 -4.15 -0.93
CA LYS A 95 6.25 -3.46 -0.04
C LYS A 95 5.98 -1.95 0.02
N ASN A 96 5.69 -1.33 -1.12
CA ASN A 96 5.31 0.09 -1.18
C ASN A 96 4.00 0.34 -0.42
N ALA A 97 3.00 -0.54 -0.55
CA ALA A 97 1.75 -0.44 0.22
C ALA A 97 2.02 -0.48 1.74
N ALA A 98 2.92 -1.38 2.18
CA ALA A 98 3.31 -1.47 3.59
C ALA A 98 4.03 -0.21 4.08
N GLU A 99 4.89 0.39 3.25
CA GLU A 99 5.57 1.66 3.56
C GLU A 99 4.58 2.82 3.70
N ILE A 100 3.59 2.90 2.81
CA ILE A 100 2.54 3.92 2.85
C ILE A 100 1.69 3.73 4.11
N LEU A 101 1.28 2.50 4.41
CA LEU A 101 0.49 2.20 5.61
C LEU A 101 1.26 2.50 6.91
N THR A 102 2.57 2.25 6.93
CA THR A 102 3.47 2.61 8.03
C THR A 102 3.64 4.14 8.16
N THR A 103 3.51 4.87 7.06
CA THR A 103 3.52 6.34 7.12
C THR A 103 2.21 6.87 7.71
N ILE A 104 1.08 6.28 7.30
CA ILE A 104 -0.24 6.59 7.86
C ILE A 104 -0.30 6.27 9.36
N SER A 105 0.26 5.14 9.81
CA SER A 105 0.26 4.79 11.25
C SER A 105 0.94 5.85 12.12
N ARG A 106 1.97 6.51 11.60
CA ARG A 106 2.73 7.54 12.33
C ARG A 106 2.12 8.93 12.28
N HIS A 107 1.40 9.26 11.20
CA HIS A 107 1.04 10.65 10.89
C HIS A 107 -0.46 10.87 10.63
N GLY A 108 -1.22 9.81 10.36
CA GLY A 108 -2.58 9.87 9.86
C GLY A 108 -3.64 9.21 10.73
N LEU A 109 -3.31 8.77 11.96
CA LEU A 109 -4.27 8.17 12.87
C LEU A 109 -5.10 9.21 13.63
N THR A 110 -6.04 9.82 12.92
CA THR A 110 -7.09 10.68 13.48
C THR A 110 -8.26 9.82 13.99
N ASP A 111 -9.15 10.39 14.81
CA ASP A 111 -10.35 9.68 15.28
C ASP A 111 -11.23 9.14 14.12
N PRO A 112 -11.50 9.92 13.04
CA PRO A 112 -12.24 9.41 11.88
C PRO A 112 -11.55 8.22 11.20
N VAL A 113 -10.22 8.25 11.09
CA VAL A 113 -9.44 7.18 10.46
C VAL A 113 -9.48 5.91 11.31
N VAL A 114 -9.27 6.03 12.62
CA VAL A 114 -9.35 4.88 13.54
C VAL A 114 -10.76 4.28 13.54
N SER A 115 -11.79 5.13 13.62
CA SER A 115 -13.20 4.69 13.55
C SER A 115 -13.50 3.97 12.24
N TYR A 116 -13.01 4.49 11.11
CA TYR A 116 -13.12 3.84 9.81
C TYR A 116 -12.49 2.44 9.82
N ILE A 117 -11.22 2.33 10.25
CA ILE A 117 -10.46 1.07 10.26
C ILE A 117 -11.19 0.00 11.08
N HIS A 118 -11.66 0.37 12.26
CA HIS A 118 -12.47 -0.49 13.13
C HIS A 118 -13.77 -0.92 12.43
N SER A 119 -14.56 0.04 11.95
CA SER A 119 -15.87 -0.23 11.34
C SER A 119 -15.81 -1.11 10.08
N LYS A 120 -14.69 -1.05 9.35
CA LYS A 120 -14.44 -1.82 8.13
C LYS A 120 -13.76 -3.16 8.41
N GLY A 121 -13.40 -3.45 9.66
CA GLY A 121 -12.73 -4.70 10.03
C GLY A 121 -11.37 -4.85 9.35
N CYS A 122 -10.65 -3.76 9.10
CA CYS A 122 -9.39 -3.79 8.35
C CYS A 122 -8.31 -4.67 9.02
N MET A 123 -8.29 -4.75 10.35
CA MET A 123 -7.37 -5.63 11.09
C MET A 123 -7.74 -7.10 10.90
N ALA A 124 -9.01 -7.45 11.07
CA ALA A 124 -9.52 -8.80 10.85
C ALA A 124 -9.25 -9.26 9.41
N LEU A 125 -9.45 -8.39 8.42
CA LEU A 125 -9.13 -8.66 7.02
C LEU A 125 -7.66 -9.06 6.81
N CYS A 126 -6.72 -8.31 7.41
CA CYS A 126 -5.30 -8.64 7.31
C CYS A 126 -5.00 -10.01 7.93
N VAL A 127 -5.56 -10.30 9.11
CA VAL A 127 -5.37 -11.58 9.81
C VAL A 127 -5.94 -12.74 8.99
N ASP A 128 -7.18 -12.61 8.50
CA ASP A 128 -7.84 -13.59 7.66
C ASP A 128 -7.03 -13.89 6.39
N ASN A 129 -6.54 -12.85 5.72
CA ASN A 129 -5.72 -13.01 4.52
C ASN A 129 -4.44 -13.77 4.85
N MET A 130 -3.72 -13.37 5.91
CA MET A 130 -2.47 -14.04 6.31
C MET A 130 -2.69 -15.51 6.72
N GLN A 131 -3.80 -15.83 7.38
CA GLN A 131 -4.14 -17.22 7.74
C GLN A 131 -4.44 -18.10 6.51
N ARG A 132 -5.01 -17.51 5.46
CA ARG A 132 -5.34 -18.21 4.21
C ARG A 132 -4.15 -18.38 3.26
N LEU A 133 -3.03 -17.72 3.51
CA LEU A 133 -1.82 -17.88 2.70
C LEU A 133 -1.20 -19.27 2.96
N THR A 134 -1.61 -20.24 2.16
CA THR A 134 -1.11 -21.63 2.23
C THR A 134 0.22 -21.82 1.51
N PHE A 135 0.60 -20.88 0.61
CA PHE A 135 1.81 -20.94 -0.20
C PHE A 135 2.42 -19.55 -0.37
N GLY A 136 3.68 -19.40 0.02
CA GLY A 136 4.43 -18.15 -0.07
C GLY A 136 5.81 -18.29 0.58
N ASN A 137 6.74 -17.41 0.23
CA ASN A 137 8.03 -17.33 0.92
C ASN A 137 7.77 -16.98 2.40
N PRO A 138 8.26 -17.77 3.38
CA PRO A 138 8.05 -17.49 4.81
C PRO A 138 8.46 -16.07 5.22
N LEU A 139 9.47 -15.50 4.56
CA LEU A 139 9.91 -14.13 4.81
C LEU A 139 8.84 -13.10 4.48
N GLU A 140 8.06 -13.30 3.42
CA GLU A 140 6.99 -12.37 3.03
C GLU A 140 5.88 -12.35 4.07
N ILE A 141 5.50 -13.52 4.60
CA ILE A 141 4.51 -13.62 5.68
C ILE A 141 5.02 -12.87 6.93
N VAL A 142 6.30 -13.03 7.27
CA VAL A 142 6.93 -12.29 8.38
C VAL A 142 6.90 -10.77 8.12
N GLU A 143 7.20 -10.31 6.90
CA GLU A 143 7.12 -8.89 6.55
C GLU A 143 5.68 -8.34 6.69
N MET A 144 4.65 -9.14 6.35
CA MET A 144 3.24 -8.77 6.56
C MET A 144 2.93 -8.60 8.06
N PHE A 145 3.33 -9.56 8.89
CA PHE A 145 3.16 -9.46 10.34
C PHE A 145 3.88 -8.26 10.94
N VAL A 146 5.13 -7.99 10.51
CA VAL A 146 5.88 -6.83 10.96
C VAL A 146 5.14 -5.53 10.62
N THR A 147 4.53 -5.44 9.45
CA THR A 147 3.76 -4.27 9.04
C THR A 147 2.54 -4.08 9.93
N VAL A 148 1.75 -5.14 10.16
CA VAL A 148 0.55 -5.10 11.01
C VAL A 148 0.93 -4.77 12.46
N PHE A 149 1.97 -5.39 13.02
CA PHE A 149 2.42 -5.10 14.38
C PHE A 149 2.99 -3.70 14.54
N CYS A 150 3.72 -3.18 13.57
CA CYS A 150 4.14 -1.79 13.58
C CYS A 150 2.94 -0.85 13.59
N PHE A 151 1.92 -1.14 12.78
CA PHE A 151 0.69 -0.37 12.74
C PHE A 151 -0.04 -0.38 14.08
N LEU A 152 -0.25 -1.57 14.67
CA LEU A 152 -0.90 -1.73 15.97
C LEU A 152 -0.15 -1.03 17.11
N LYS A 153 1.18 -1.12 17.10
CA LYS A 153 2.04 -0.43 18.07
C LYS A 153 1.82 1.08 17.99
N ASP A 154 1.86 1.66 16.80
CA ASP A 154 1.65 3.09 16.62
C ASP A 154 0.20 3.49 16.97
N SER A 155 -0.81 2.70 16.56
CA SER A 155 -2.21 2.98 16.86
C SER A 155 -2.54 2.90 18.34
N SER A 156 -1.89 2.00 19.09
CA SER A 156 -2.11 1.85 20.53
C SER A 156 -1.78 3.10 21.35
N GLN A 157 -0.95 4.00 20.80
CA GLN A 157 -0.63 5.30 21.41
C GLN A 157 -1.81 6.29 21.29
N VAL A 158 -2.72 6.05 20.34
CA VAL A 158 -3.89 6.88 20.05
C VAL A 158 -5.18 6.24 20.58
N SER A 159 -5.38 4.94 20.30
CA SER A 159 -6.56 4.18 20.69
C SER A 159 -6.27 2.69 20.83
N GLN A 160 -6.89 2.04 21.82
CA GLN A 160 -6.78 0.60 22.06
C GLN A 160 -7.70 -0.24 21.16
N ILE A 161 -8.68 0.37 20.49
CA ILE A 161 -9.74 -0.35 19.78
C ILE A 161 -9.21 -1.32 18.72
N LEU A 162 -8.17 -0.92 17.98
CA LEU A 162 -7.59 -1.75 16.93
C LEU A 162 -6.78 -2.93 17.49
N MET A 163 -6.25 -2.79 18.72
CA MET A 163 -5.60 -3.88 19.43
C MET A 163 -6.63 -4.91 19.90
N ASP A 164 -7.81 -4.45 20.33
CA ASP A 164 -8.91 -5.33 20.70
C ASP A 164 -9.48 -6.05 19.47
N ASP A 165 -9.63 -5.35 18.34
CA ASP A 165 -10.02 -5.97 17.05
C ASP A 165 -9.06 -7.07 16.60
N PHE A 166 -7.75 -6.89 16.84
CA PHE A 166 -6.74 -7.89 16.49
C PHE A 166 -6.80 -9.15 17.38
N ARG A 167 -7.31 -9.02 18.62
CA ARG A 167 -7.39 -10.12 19.59
C ARG A 167 -8.64 -10.98 19.43
N ALA A 168 -9.69 -10.42 18.83
CA ALA A 168 -10.97 -11.07 18.61
C ALA A 168 -10.87 -12.18 17.56
#